data_AF-A0A645CLS0-F1
#
_entry.id   AF-A0A645CLS0-F1
#
_cell.length_a   1.000
_cell.length_b   1.000
_cell.length_c   1.000
_cell.angle_alpha   90.00
_cell.angle_beta   90.00
_cell.angle_gamma   90.00
#
_symmetry.space_group_name_H-M   'P 1'
#
loop_
_entity.id
_entity.type
_entity.pdbx_description
1 polymer ?
#
loop_
_entity_poly.entity_id
_entity_poly.type
_entity_poly.pdbx_seq_one_letter_code
_entity_poly.pdbx_strand_id
1 'polypeptide(L)'
;MPPTLKELRRRLECRGTEDTNTIDKRIKRAEEELELLNRYDYLVINDTVDVAVRDIDCIVKAERMKCSRNPELKYKFKGDVC
;
A
#
# COMPACT_ATOMS: atom_id res chain seq x y z
N MET A 1 -2.45 -1.38 5.48
CA MET A 1 -2.89 -1.05 6.86
C MET A 1 -3.73 -2.17 7.45
N PRO A 2 -3.68 -2.45 8.75
CA PRO A 2 -4.68 -3.32 9.39
C PRO A 2 -6.10 -2.73 9.20
N PRO A 3 -7.13 -3.58 9.20
CA PRO A 3 -8.48 -3.18 8.79
C PRO A 3 -9.17 -2.17 9.72
N THR A 4 -8.76 -2.06 10.98
CA THR A 4 -9.31 -1.07 11.93
C THR A 4 -8.25 -0.60 12.94
N LEU A 5 -8.43 0.59 13.53
CA LEU A 5 -7.59 1.10 14.62
C LEU A 5 -7.64 0.18 15.86
N LYS A 6 -8.78 -0.46 16.11
CA LYS A 6 -8.94 -1.43 17.20
C LYS A 6 -8.10 -2.68 16.98
N GLU A 7 -8.06 -3.18 15.73
CA GLU A 7 -7.19 -4.31 15.37
C GLU A 7 -5.71 -3.91 15.35
N LEU A 8 -5.37 -2.68 14.96
CA LEU A 8 -4.02 -2.14 15.09
C LEU A 8 -3.57 -2.13 16.55
N ARG A 9 -4.39 -1.60 17.46
CA ARG A 9 -4.12 -1.59 18.90
C ARG A 9 -3.91 -3.02 19.43
N ARG A 10 -4.83 -3.94 19.11
CA ARG A 10 -4.73 -5.34 19.51
C ARG A 10 -3.45 -6.00 19.04
N ARG A 11 -3.04 -5.79 17.78
CA ARG A 11 -1.80 -6.35 17.21
C ARG A 11 -0.55 -5.77 17.88
N LEU A 12 -0.55 -4.48 18.24
CA LEU A 12 0.55 -3.84 18.95
C LEU A 12 0.65 -4.33 20.41
N GLU A 13 -0.47 -4.44 21.11
CA GLU A 13 -0.55 -4.98 22.47
C GLU A 13 -0.15 -6.47 22.51
N CYS A 14 -0.63 -7.29 21.56
CA CYS A 14 -0.26 -8.71 21.46
C CYS A 14 1.21 -8.94 21.15
N ARG A 15 1.90 -7.99 20.49
CA ARG A 15 3.34 -8.11 20.26
C ARG A 15 4.16 -7.97 21.55
N GLY A 16 3.63 -7.29 22.57
CA GLY A 16 4.25 -7.15 23.89
C GLY A 16 5.63 -6.48 23.91
N THR A 17 6.09 -5.95 22.77
CA THR A 17 7.43 -5.37 22.59
C THR A 17 7.48 -3.86 22.79
N GLU A 18 6.35 -3.19 22.94
CA GLU A 18 6.26 -1.73 23.04
C GLU A 18 5.43 -1.31 24.26
N ASP A 19 5.82 -0.20 24.89
CA ASP A 19 5.08 0.39 26.00
C ASP A 19 3.78 1.08 25.52
N THR A 20 2.82 1.24 26.43
CA THR A 20 1.51 1.84 26.13
C THR A 20 1.61 3.24 25.52
N ASN A 21 2.59 4.06 25.92
CA ASN A 21 2.77 5.41 25.39
C ASN A 21 3.25 5.38 23.92
N THR A 22 4.11 4.42 23.56
CA THR A 22 4.53 4.17 22.19
C THR A 22 3.37 3.65 21.32
N ILE A 23 2.49 2.81 21.88
CA ILE A 23 1.29 2.31 21.20
C ILE A 23 0.32 3.46 20.88
N ASP A 24 0.02 4.34 21.84
CA ASP A 24 -0.87 5.48 21.62
C ASP A 24 -0.31 6.46 20.58
N LYS A 25 1.01 6.72 20.58
CA LYS A 25 1.67 7.53 19.54
C LYS A 25 1.50 6.93 18.14
N ARG A 26 1.63 5.60 18.01
CA ARG A 26 1.43 4.92 16.72
C ARG A 26 -0.02 4.96 16.26
N ILE A 27 -0.98 4.80 17.16
CA ILE A 27 -2.41 4.90 16.83
C ILE A 27 -2.73 6.31 16.34
N LYS A 28 -2.26 7.34 17.05
CA LYS A 28 -2.45 8.74 16.63
C LYS A 28 -1.84 9.00 15.25
N ARG A 29 -0.65 8.46 14.99
CA ARG A 29 -0.01 8.57 13.67
C ARG A 29 -0.82 7.86 12.58
N ALA A 30 -1.43 6.72 12.89
CA ALA A 30 -2.32 6.02 11.96
C ALA A 30 -3.59 6.83 11.66
N GLU A 31 -4.14 7.57 12.64
CA GLU A 31 -5.24 8.51 12.40
C GLU A 31 -4.81 9.67 11.50
N GLU A 32 -3.64 10.25 11.72
CA GLU A 32 -3.08 11.30 10.85
C GLU A 32 -2.84 10.78 9.42
N GLU A 33 -2.42 9.53 9.26
CA GLU A 33 -2.27 8.88 7.94
C GLU A 33 -3.63 8.65 7.25
N LEU A 34 -4.70 8.39 8.01
CA LEU A 34 -6.05 8.25 7.46
C LEU A 34 -6.56 9.55 6.83
N GLU A 35 -6.28 10.70 7.44
CA GLU A 35 -6.60 12.02 6.87
C GLU A 35 -5.85 12.29 5.56
N LEU A 36 -4.68 11.68 5.39
CA LEU A 36 -3.86 11.79 4.19
C LEU A 36 -4.23 10.76 3.11
N LEU A 37 -5.24 9.91 3.31
CA LEU A 37 -5.64 8.88 2.35
C LEU A 37 -5.89 9.44 0.95
N ASN A 38 -6.47 10.63 0.86
CA ASN A 38 -6.75 11.30 -0.41
C ASN A 38 -5.49 11.68 -1.21
N ARG A 39 -4.29 11.56 -0.62
CA ARG A 39 -3.00 11.84 -1.28
C ARG A 39 -2.31 10.59 -1.82
N TYR A 40 -2.84 9.41 -1.55
CA TYR A 40 -2.26 8.14 -2.01
C TYR A 40 -3.05 7.59 -3.20
N ASP A 41 -2.35 7.04 -4.19
CA ASP A 41 -2.97 6.48 -5.39
C ASP A 41 -3.64 5.11 -5.15
N TYR A 42 -3.15 4.35 -4.17
CA TYR A 42 -3.59 2.99 -3.88
C TYR A 42 -3.63 2.72 -2.38
N LEU A 43 -4.69 2.01 -1.93
CA LEU A 43 -4.84 1.54 -0.56
C LEU A 43 -4.74 0.01 -0.53
N VAL A 44 -3.87 -0.53 0.34
CA VAL A 44 -3.75 -1.98 0.57
C VAL A 44 -4.09 -2.31 2.02
N ILE A 45 -5.06 -3.19 2.22
CA ILE A 45 -5.46 -3.69 3.53
C ILE A 45 -4.61 -4.93 3.85
N ASN A 46 -3.80 -4.84 4.90
CA ASN A 46 -2.93 -5.91 5.36
C ASN A 46 -3.65 -6.75 6.42
N ASP A 47 -4.61 -7.55 5.94
CA ASP A 47 -5.32 -8.50 6.78
C ASP A 47 -4.43 -9.71 7.08
N THR A 48 -3.96 -10.40 6.02
CA THR A 48 -2.93 -11.44 6.05
C THR A 48 -1.77 -11.07 5.14
N VAL A 49 -0.57 -11.60 5.44
CA VAL A 49 0.64 -11.33 4.66
C VAL A 49 0.47 -11.78 3.21
N ASP A 50 -0.08 -12.97 2.99
CA ASP A 50 -0.28 -13.53 1.65
C ASP A 50 -1.20 -12.66 0.77
N VAL A 51 -2.31 -12.17 1.34
CA VAL A 51 -3.24 -11.28 0.62
C VAL A 51 -2.56 -9.95 0.31
N ALA A 52 -1.89 -9.34 1.30
CA ALA A 52 -1.21 -8.06 1.11
C ALA A 52 -0.13 -8.13 0.03
N VAL A 53 0.66 -9.21 0.01
CA VAL A 53 1.70 -9.42 -1.01
C VAL A 53 1.08 -9.54 -2.40
N ARG A 54 -0.02 -10.29 -2.53
CA ARG A 54 -0.73 -10.44 -3.81
C ARG A 54 -1.29 -9.11 -4.31
N ASP A 55 -1.90 -8.33 -3.44
CA ASP A 55 -2.48 -7.03 -3.82
C ASP A 55 -1.40 -6.04 -4.27
N ILE A 56 -0.25 -6.03 -3.59
CA ILE A 56 0.91 -5.21 -3.97
C ILE A 56 1.46 -5.65 -5.34
N ASP A 57 1.61 -6.95 -5.58
CA ASP A 57 2.08 -7.47 -6.88
C ASP A 57 1.13 -7.08 -8.03
N CYS A 58 -0.18 -7.12 -7.79
CA CYS A 58 -1.19 -6.65 -8.73
C CYS A 58 -1.03 -5.16 -9.05
N ILE A 59 -0.84 -4.31 -8.04
CA ILE A 59 -0.63 -2.86 -8.22
C ILE A 59 0.65 -2.61 -9.04
N VAL A 60 1.75 -3.28 -8.70
CA VAL A 60 3.03 -3.12 -9.42
C VAL A 60 2.90 -3.56 -10.88
N LYS A 61 2.19 -4.65 -11.16
CA LYS A 61 1.91 -5.09 -12.53
C LYS A 61 1.06 -4.07 -13.27
N ALA A 62 -0.01 -3.57 -12.66
CA ALA A 62 -0.86 -2.54 -13.26
C ALA A 62 -0.07 -1.27 -13.60
N GLU A 63 0.81 -0.82 -12.69
CA GLU A 63 1.68 0.34 -12.94
C GLU A 63 2.64 0.14 -14.12
N ARG A 64 3.17 -1.08 -14.29
CA ARG A 64 4.03 -1.41 -15.44
C ARG A 64 3.26 -1.42 -16.76
N MET A 65 1.97 -1.71 -16.73
CA MET A 65 1.11 -1.75 -17.91
C MET A 65 0.55 -0.37 -18.30
N LYS A 66 0.80 0.69 -17.54
CA LYS A 66 0.38 2.04 -17.92
C LYS A 66 0.98 2.45 -19.26
N CYS A 67 0.14 2.98 -20.16
CA CYS A 67 0.58 3.49 -21.47
C CYS A 67 1.65 4.58 -21.35
N SER A 68 1.59 5.40 -20.28
CA SER A 68 2.61 6.42 -19.98
C SER A 68 4.02 5.84 -19.74
N ARG A 69 4.11 4.56 -19.35
CA ARG A 69 5.40 3.85 -19.16
C ARG A 69 5.84 3.03 -20.37
N ASN A 70 5.02 2.95 -21.42
CA ASN A 70 5.34 2.25 -22.66
C ASN A 70 5.18 3.18 -23.89
N PRO A 71 5.79 4.39 -23.90
CA PRO A 71 5.60 5.36 -24.98
C PRO A 71 6.11 4.85 -26.34
N GLU A 72 7.06 3.93 -26.33
CA GLU A 72 7.65 3.32 -27.52
C GLU A 72 6.71 2.39 -28.29
N LEU A 73 5.59 1.96 -27.69
CA LEU A 73 4.69 0.99 -28.30
C LEU A 73 4.14 1.49 -29.64
N LYS A 74 3.88 2.80 -29.78
CA LYS A 74 3.38 3.39 -31.03
C LYS A 74 4.40 3.29 -32.18
N TYR A 75 5.70 3.31 -31.86
CA TYR A 75 6.77 3.25 -32.85
C TYR A 75 7.08 1.79 -33.21
N LYS A 76 7.04 0.87 -32.23
CA LYS A 76 7.09 -0.58 -32.49
C LYS A 76 5.95 -1.03 -33.40
N PHE A 77 4.73 -0.53 -33.18
CA PHE A 77 3.57 -0.92 -34.00
C PHE A 77 3.61 -0.36 -35.43
N LYS A 78 4.29 0.78 -35.64
CA LYS A 78 4.49 1.37 -36.97
C LYS A 78 5.63 0.72 -37.77
N GLY A 79 6.40 -0.18 -37.15
CA GLY A 79 7.56 -0.81 -37.79
C GLY A 79 8.77 0.13 -37.93
N ASP A 80 8.78 1.27 -37.22
CA ASP A 80 9.83 2.29 -37.31
C ASP A 80 11.09 1.93 -36.49
N VAL A 81 11.17 0.72 -35.94
CA VAL A 81 12.29 0.25 -35.11
C VAL A 81 13.09 -0.79 -35.89
N CYS A 82 14.24 -0.37 -36.41
CA CYS A 82 15.33 -1.25 -36.84
C CYS A 82 16.11 -1.77 -35.62
#